data_AF-A0A1J7BBR7-F1
#
_entry.id   AF-A0A1J7BBR7-F1
#
_cell.length_a   1.000
_cell.length_b   1.000
_cell.length_c   1.000
_cell.angle_alpha   90.00
_cell.angle_beta   90.00
_cell.angle_gamma   90.00
#
_symmetry.space_group_name_H-M   'P 1'
#
loop_
_entity.id
_entity.type
_entity.pdbx_description
1 polymer ?
#
loop_
_entity_poly.entity_id
_entity_poly.type
_entity_poly.pdbx_seq_one_letter_code
_entity_poly.pdbx_strand_id
1 'polypeptide(L)'
;MPELDLTPPAHQNRLSVFFRIILLIPHILVLIVLGIGAFFVTVIGWFAALILGRLPDWIFDFLSSFLGYQVRFNTSAMLLTDRYPPFRLSEPASPEDFPARITIPRPDALNRLAVLFRIILLIPCWIVSTVLTGGWWSICIIWWIVVLIMGRSPEPLWGASTAVLRYEFRYYAYTTMLTSAYPKKIFGDAADPNQAPVSASRPLVLSSGARVLLIVIIVLGALSALTNGLQTGRQDSGGNNPYTNAAARP
;
A
#
# COMPACT_ATOMS: atom_id res chain seq x y z
N MET A 1 -5.10 -8.98 -13.29
CA MET A 1 -4.61 -8.58 -11.95
C MET A 1 -4.77 -7.07 -11.81
N PRO A 2 -4.98 -6.49 -10.62
CA PRO A 2 -5.08 -5.04 -10.48
C PRO A 2 -3.78 -4.37 -10.93
N GLU A 3 -3.94 -3.33 -11.72
CA GLU A 3 -2.83 -2.59 -12.34
C GLU A 3 -2.82 -1.15 -11.82
N LEU A 4 -1.60 -0.65 -11.63
CA LEU A 4 -1.30 0.69 -11.15
C LEU A 4 -0.46 1.40 -12.20
N ASP A 5 -1.02 2.46 -12.77
CA ASP A 5 -0.39 3.29 -13.79
C ASP A 5 0.08 4.61 -13.15
N LEU A 6 1.39 4.85 -13.19
CA LEU A 6 2.04 6.07 -12.75
C LEU A 6 2.79 6.69 -13.92
N THR A 7 2.66 8.00 -14.12
CA THR A 7 3.54 8.74 -15.04
C THR A 7 4.96 8.84 -14.49
N PRO A 8 5.97 8.99 -15.36
CA PRO A 8 7.38 9.03 -14.94
C PRO A 8 7.68 10.18 -13.97
N PRO A 9 8.79 10.08 -13.20
CA PRO A 9 9.14 11.05 -12.17
C PRO A 9 9.28 12.46 -12.75
N ALA A 10 8.38 13.35 -12.33
CA ALA A 10 8.42 14.77 -12.66
C ALA A 10 9.33 15.54 -11.67
N HIS A 11 9.80 16.71 -12.08
CA HIS A 11 10.54 17.63 -11.21
C HIS A 11 9.69 17.99 -9.98
N GLN A 12 10.30 18.05 -8.79
CA GLN A 12 9.58 18.33 -7.55
C GLN A 12 9.94 19.69 -6.98
N ASN A 13 8.93 20.48 -6.64
CA ASN A 13 9.10 21.73 -5.94
C ASN A 13 9.48 21.49 -4.47
N ARG A 14 10.67 21.93 -4.05
CA ARG A 14 11.22 21.70 -2.69
C ARG A 14 10.29 22.21 -1.58
N LEU A 15 9.63 23.34 -1.82
CA LEU A 15 8.65 23.91 -0.89
C LEU A 15 7.38 23.04 -0.79
N SER A 16 6.91 22.49 -1.91
CA SER A 16 5.79 21.54 -1.94
C SER A 16 6.13 20.32 -1.09
N VAL A 17 7.35 19.77 -1.20
CA VAL A 17 7.83 18.61 -0.41
C VAL A 17 7.85 18.90 1.09
N PHE A 18 8.33 20.08 1.50
CA PHE A 18 8.41 20.46 2.91
C PHE A 18 7.02 20.64 3.54
N PHE A 19 6.15 21.43 2.91
CA PHE A 19 4.78 21.65 3.41
C PHE A 19 3.86 20.45 3.19
N ARG A 20 4.28 19.45 2.41
CA ARG A 20 3.44 18.30 2.07
C ARG A 20 2.97 17.53 3.30
N ILE A 21 3.83 17.37 4.30
CA ILE A 21 3.48 16.63 5.53
C ILE A 21 2.28 17.30 6.21
N ILE A 22 2.28 18.64 6.29
CA ILE A 22 1.19 19.42 6.87
C ILE A 22 -0.05 19.39 5.96
N LEU A 23 0.14 19.54 4.65
CA LEU A 23 -0.93 19.53 3.65
C LEU A 23 -1.64 18.17 3.52
N LEU A 24 -0.99 17.06 3.90
CA LEU A 24 -1.57 15.71 3.89
C LEU A 24 -2.39 15.41 5.16
N ILE A 25 -2.27 16.21 6.23
CA ILE A 25 -3.02 15.98 7.48
C ILE A 25 -4.54 15.91 7.24
N PRO A 26 -5.17 16.82 6.46
CA PRO A 26 -6.59 16.71 6.18
C PRO A 26 -6.97 15.45 5.41
N HIS A 27 -6.10 14.96 4.52
CA HIS A 27 -6.32 13.69 3.81
C HIS A 27 -6.29 12.48 4.75
N ILE A 28 -5.45 12.50 5.79
CA ILE A 28 -5.41 11.43 6.78
C ILE A 28 -6.76 11.34 7.49
N LEU A 29 -7.38 12.46 7.85
CA LEU A 29 -8.71 12.47 8.46
C LEU A 29 -9.77 11.84 7.54
N VAL A 30 -9.76 12.23 6.27
CA VAL A 30 -10.68 11.65 5.26
C VAL A 30 -10.44 10.15 5.09
N LEU A 31 -9.17 9.71 5.06
CA LEU A 31 -8.81 8.28 4.99
C LEU A 31 -9.27 7.50 6.22
N ILE A 32 -9.21 8.09 7.41
CA ILE A 32 -9.71 7.44 8.63
C ILE A 32 -11.23 7.24 8.51
N VAL A 33 -11.98 8.27 8.13
CA VAL A 33 -13.44 8.17 7.97
C VAL A 33 -13.82 7.15 6.91
N LEU A 34 -13.19 7.22 5.73
CA LEU A 34 -13.42 6.26 4.65
C LEU A 34 -12.97 4.84 5.04
N GLY A 35 -11.87 4.72 5.78
CA GLY A 35 -11.33 3.44 6.24
C GLY A 35 -12.26 2.75 7.21
N ILE A 36 -12.90 3.50 8.11
CA ILE A 36 -13.97 2.96 8.98
C ILE A 36 -15.13 2.43 8.13
N GLY A 37 -15.60 3.21 7.15
CA GLY A 37 -16.63 2.77 6.21
C GLY A 37 -16.21 1.51 5.44
N ALA A 38 -14.98 1.49 4.91
CA ALA A 38 -14.41 0.38 4.15
C ALA A 38 -14.29 -0.89 5.00
N PHE A 39 -13.99 -0.78 6.29
CA PHE A 39 -13.97 -1.91 7.19
C PHE A 39 -15.35 -2.58 7.26
N PHE A 40 -16.41 -1.82 7.58
CA PHE A 40 -17.76 -2.37 7.67
C PHE A 40 -18.25 -2.90 6.33
N VAL A 41 -18.01 -2.16 5.24
CA VAL A 41 -18.38 -2.58 3.88
C VAL A 41 -17.65 -3.84 3.45
N THR A 42 -16.38 -4.01 3.84
CA THR A 42 -15.61 -5.23 3.58
C THR A 42 -16.16 -6.42 4.35
N VAL A 43 -16.53 -6.23 5.62
CA VAL A 43 -17.14 -7.30 6.43
C VAL A 43 -18.47 -7.73 5.83
N ILE A 44 -19.34 -6.79 5.47
CA ILE A 44 -20.62 -7.07 4.79
C ILE A 44 -20.36 -7.75 3.44
N GLY A 45 -19.37 -7.26 2.68
CA GLY A 45 -18.93 -7.81 1.40
C GLY A 45 -18.40 -9.24 1.52
N TRP A 46 -17.73 -9.58 2.63
CA TRP A 46 -17.26 -10.93 2.91
C TRP A 46 -18.42 -11.92 3.03
N PHE A 47 -19.44 -11.57 3.82
CA PHE A 47 -20.66 -12.39 3.93
C PHE A 47 -21.43 -12.45 2.61
N ALA A 48 -21.58 -11.33 1.91
CA ALA A 48 -22.24 -11.27 0.61
C ALA A 48 -21.52 -12.15 -0.42
N ALA A 49 -20.18 -12.11 -0.45
CA ALA A 49 -19.38 -12.93 -1.36
C ALA A 49 -19.48 -14.43 -1.05
N LEU A 50 -19.62 -14.83 0.22
CA LEU A 50 -19.83 -16.24 0.58
C LEU A 50 -21.20 -16.77 0.16
N ILE A 51 -22.25 -15.97 0.35
CA ILE A 51 -23.63 -16.37 0.03
C ILE A 51 -23.86 -16.32 -1.49
N LEU A 52 -23.47 -15.20 -2.11
CA LEU A 52 -23.79 -14.87 -3.51
C LEU A 52 -22.71 -15.34 -4.49
N GLY A 53 -21.49 -15.63 -4.03
CA GLY A 53 -20.34 -15.91 -4.90
C GLY A 53 -19.82 -14.68 -5.67
N ARG A 54 -20.32 -13.49 -5.36
CA ARG A 54 -19.93 -12.21 -5.99
C ARG A 54 -20.14 -11.04 -5.04
N LEU A 55 -19.42 -9.94 -5.26
CA LEU A 55 -19.65 -8.68 -4.57
C LEU A 55 -20.84 -7.93 -5.20
N PRO A 56 -21.78 -7.40 -4.40
CA PRO A 56 -22.79 -6.45 -4.86
C PRO A 56 -22.15 -5.19 -5.47
N ASP A 57 -22.83 -4.56 -6.42
CA ASP A 57 -22.29 -3.41 -7.17
C ASP A 57 -21.89 -2.25 -6.27
N TRP A 58 -22.77 -1.86 -5.35
CA TRP A 58 -22.50 -0.76 -4.43
C TRP A 58 -21.28 -1.00 -3.50
N ILE A 59 -21.02 -2.25 -3.12
CA ILE A 59 -19.85 -2.64 -2.31
C ILE A 59 -18.59 -2.50 -3.16
N PHE A 60 -18.63 -3.01 -4.39
CA PHE A 60 -17.51 -2.93 -5.31
C PHE A 60 -17.15 -1.47 -5.63
N ASP A 61 -18.14 -0.63 -5.91
CA ASP A 61 -17.96 0.77 -6.29
C ASP A 61 -17.40 1.60 -5.12
N PHE A 62 -17.89 1.37 -3.91
CA PHE A 62 -17.36 2.03 -2.70
C PHE A 62 -15.92 1.62 -2.41
N LEU A 63 -15.62 0.31 -2.40
CA LEU A 63 -14.29 -0.19 -2.08
C LEU A 63 -13.26 0.20 -3.16
N SER A 64 -13.64 0.20 -4.43
CA SER A 64 -12.76 0.65 -5.53
C SER A 64 -12.47 2.15 -5.44
N SER A 65 -13.47 2.97 -5.11
CA SER A 65 -13.29 4.40 -4.88
C SER A 65 -12.39 4.69 -3.67
N PHE A 66 -12.58 3.96 -2.57
CA PHE A 66 -11.71 4.03 -1.40
C PHE A 66 -10.26 3.67 -1.74
N LEU A 67 -10.06 2.56 -2.45
CA LEU A 67 -8.72 2.11 -2.82
C LEU A 67 -8.04 3.08 -3.80
N GLY A 68 -8.79 3.67 -4.73
CA GLY A 68 -8.29 4.73 -5.60
C GLY A 68 -7.83 5.95 -4.80
N TYR A 69 -8.62 6.38 -3.82
CA TYR A 69 -8.25 7.48 -2.92
C TYR A 69 -6.98 7.17 -2.12
N GLN A 70 -6.88 5.95 -1.57
CA GLN A 70 -5.69 5.50 -0.83
C GLN A 70 -4.43 5.50 -1.69
N VAL A 71 -4.51 5.00 -2.93
CA VAL A 71 -3.38 5.01 -3.87
C VAL A 71 -2.95 6.44 -4.22
N ARG A 72 -3.90 7.36 -4.47
CA ARG A 72 -3.60 8.78 -4.74
C ARG A 72 -2.88 9.44 -3.57
N PHE A 73 -3.36 9.18 -2.36
CA PHE A 73 -2.71 9.63 -1.13
C PHE A 73 -1.29 9.05 -1.01
N ASN A 74 -1.12 7.73 -1.10
CA ASN A 74 0.18 7.08 -0.95
C ASN A 74 1.18 7.52 -2.03
N THR A 75 0.74 7.71 -3.29
CA THR A 75 1.61 8.23 -4.36
C THR A 75 2.14 9.63 -4.02
N SER A 76 1.30 10.46 -3.39
CA SER A 76 1.68 11.80 -2.96
C SER A 76 2.57 11.77 -1.71
N ALA A 77 2.23 10.93 -0.73
CA ALA A 77 2.96 10.77 0.53
C ALA A 77 4.34 10.15 0.32
N MET A 78 4.47 9.19 -0.60
CA MET A 78 5.73 8.58 -1.00
C MET A 78 6.54 9.45 -1.97
N LEU A 79 6.08 10.68 -2.28
CA LEU A 79 6.76 11.60 -3.20
C LEU A 79 7.03 10.97 -4.58
N LEU A 80 6.09 10.15 -5.06
CA LEU A 80 6.14 9.59 -6.42
C LEU A 80 5.64 10.58 -7.47
N THR A 81 4.89 11.61 -7.04
CA THR A 81 4.38 12.70 -7.87
C THR A 81 4.53 14.05 -7.17
N ASP A 82 4.72 15.15 -7.92
CA ASP A 82 4.66 16.51 -7.35
C ASP A 82 3.22 17.06 -7.25
N ARG A 83 2.21 16.36 -7.77
CA ARG A 83 0.82 16.84 -7.68
C ARG A 83 0.19 16.54 -6.33
N TYR A 84 -0.55 17.52 -5.80
CA TYR A 84 -1.36 17.35 -4.59
C TYR A 84 -2.62 16.51 -4.89
N PRO A 85 -2.98 15.52 -4.04
CA PRO A 85 -4.10 14.64 -4.30
C PRO A 85 -5.43 15.40 -4.14
N PRO A 86 -6.34 15.34 -5.11
CA PRO A 86 -7.61 16.04 -5.00
C PRO A 86 -8.56 15.32 -4.03
N PHE A 87 -9.40 16.06 -3.29
CA PHE A 87 -10.43 15.53 -2.37
C PHE A 87 -11.65 15.00 -3.13
N ARG A 88 -11.43 14.04 -4.02
CA ARG A 88 -12.49 13.38 -4.80
C ARG A 88 -12.34 11.86 -4.69
N LEU A 89 -13.47 11.19 -4.46
CA LEU A 89 -13.55 9.73 -4.42
C LEU A 89 -13.54 9.13 -5.83
N SER A 90 -14.17 9.81 -6.78
CA SER A 90 -14.20 9.43 -8.18
C SER A 90 -12.79 9.34 -8.77
N GLU A 91 -12.59 8.35 -9.63
CA GLU A 91 -11.33 8.18 -10.34
C GLU A 91 -11.07 9.39 -11.26
N PRO A 92 -9.82 9.91 -11.33
CA PRO A 92 -9.46 10.99 -12.23
C PRO A 92 -9.79 10.62 -13.68
N ALA A 93 -10.54 11.49 -14.38
CA ALA A 93 -10.99 11.23 -15.74
C ALA A 93 -9.83 11.24 -16.76
N SER A 94 -8.74 11.94 -16.44
CA SER A 94 -7.60 12.10 -17.34
C SER A 94 -6.24 12.17 -16.61
N PRO A 95 -5.12 11.84 -17.28
CA PRO A 95 -3.77 11.93 -16.70
C PRO A 95 -3.38 13.35 -16.26
N GLU A 96 -4.02 14.35 -16.84
CA GLU A 96 -3.81 15.76 -16.52
C GLU A 96 -4.47 16.19 -15.21
N ASP A 97 -5.41 15.41 -14.66
CA ASP A 97 -6.02 15.65 -13.36
C ASP A 97 -5.11 15.15 -12.23
N PHE A 98 -4.77 13.86 -12.27
CA PHE A 98 -3.86 13.24 -11.33
C PHE A 98 -3.08 12.08 -11.99
N PRO A 99 -1.77 11.96 -11.76
CA PRO A 99 -0.91 11.03 -12.49
C PRO A 99 -0.99 9.56 -12.06
N ALA A 100 -1.65 9.24 -10.95
CA ALA A 100 -1.88 7.85 -10.54
C ALA A 100 -3.27 7.38 -10.95
N ARG A 101 -3.34 6.28 -11.70
CA ARG A 101 -4.58 5.59 -12.06
C ARG A 101 -4.58 4.14 -11.63
N ILE A 102 -5.74 3.69 -11.18
CA ILE A 102 -5.97 2.28 -10.85
C ILE A 102 -6.89 1.64 -11.89
N THR A 103 -6.49 0.48 -12.41
CA THR A 103 -7.36 -0.36 -13.23
C THR A 103 -7.66 -1.64 -12.46
N ILE A 104 -8.90 -1.78 -12.00
CA ILE A 104 -9.37 -2.96 -11.26
C ILE A 104 -10.33 -3.73 -12.17
N PRO A 105 -9.91 -4.87 -12.77
CA PRO A 105 -10.83 -5.71 -13.52
C PRO A 105 -11.82 -6.35 -12.53
N ARG A 106 -13.12 -6.16 -12.80
CA ARG A 106 -14.19 -6.77 -12.01
C ARG A 106 -14.07 -8.31 -12.08
N PRO A 107 -14.09 -9.03 -10.94
CA PRO A 107 -14.10 -10.49 -10.97
C PRO A 107 -15.46 -10.99 -11.45
N ASP A 108 -15.48 -11.83 -12.49
CA ASP A 108 -16.73 -12.42 -13.01
C ASP A 108 -17.42 -13.36 -12.00
N ALA A 109 -16.62 -14.13 -11.25
CA ALA A 109 -17.09 -14.96 -10.14
C ALA A 109 -16.01 -15.11 -9.07
N LEU A 110 -16.39 -15.03 -7.79
CA LEU A 110 -15.52 -15.36 -6.67
C LEU A 110 -15.81 -16.79 -6.20
N ASN A 111 -14.78 -17.62 -6.11
CA ASN A 111 -14.91 -18.93 -5.52
C ASN A 111 -15.15 -18.78 -4.00
N ARG A 112 -16.29 -19.28 -3.51
CA ARG A 112 -16.71 -19.18 -2.09
C ARG A 112 -15.67 -19.78 -1.15
N LEU A 113 -15.08 -20.92 -1.54
CA LEU A 113 -13.99 -21.54 -0.77
C LEU A 113 -12.76 -20.64 -0.75
N ALA A 114 -12.44 -19.98 -1.86
CA ALA A 114 -11.32 -19.04 -1.90
C ALA A 114 -11.58 -17.81 -1.01
N VAL A 115 -12.83 -17.38 -0.84
CA VAL A 115 -13.22 -16.32 0.10
C VAL A 115 -13.07 -16.78 1.56
N LEU A 116 -13.47 -18.01 1.87
CA LEU A 116 -13.32 -18.57 3.22
C LEU A 116 -11.83 -18.77 3.58
N PHE A 117 -11.08 -19.45 2.71
CA PHE A 117 -9.64 -19.68 2.87
C PHE A 117 -8.79 -18.41 2.69
N ARG A 118 -9.40 -17.31 2.24
CA ARG A 118 -8.72 -16.01 2.12
C ARG A 118 -8.11 -15.57 3.44
N ILE A 119 -8.74 -15.86 4.58
CA ILE A 119 -8.20 -15.50 5.91
C ILE A 119 -6.81 -16.14 6.12
N ILE A 120 -6.65 -17.40 5.74
CA ILE A 120 -5.36 -18.11 5.83
C ILE A 120 -4.37 -17.55 4.80
N LEU A 121 -4.81 -17.31 3.56
CA LEU A 121 -3.98 -16.72 2.49
C LEU A 121 -3.57 -15.26 2.75
N LEU A 122 -4.32 -14.55 3.60
CA LEU A 122 -4.00 -13.20 4.02
C LEU A 122 -2.81 -13.17 4.98
N ILE A 123 -2.55 -14.24 5.74
CA ILE A 123 -1.43 -14.26 6.70
C ILE A 123 -0.08 -14.08 5.99
N PRO A 124 0.29 -14.85 4.95
CA PRO A 124 1.54 -14.61 4.24
C PRO A 124 1.58 -13.25 3.55
N CYS A 125 0.46 -12.80 2.97
CA CYS A 125 0.41 -11.48 2.34
C CYS A 125 0.64 -10.35 3.34
N TRP A 126 0.03 -10.47 4.52
CA TRP A 126 0.15 -9.50 5.59
C TRP A 126 1.59 -9.43 6.09
N ILE A 127 2.28 -10.56 6.26
CA ILE A 127 3.71 -10.59 6.62
C ILE A 127 4.57 -9.87 5.56
N VAL A 128 4.35 -10.16 4.28
CA VAL A 128 5.12 -9.50 3.21
C VAL A 128 4.80 -8.00 3.18
N SER A 129 3.53 -7.62 3.37
CA SER A 129 3.10 -6.22 3.43
C SER A 129 3.72 -5.49 4.62
N THR A 130 3.76 -6.08 5.81
CA THR A 130 4.38 -5.46 7.00
C THR A 130 5.89 -5.32 6.85
N VAL A 131 6.56 -6.30 6.26
CA VAL A 131 7.99 -6.21 5.95
C VAL A 131 8.26 -5.09 4.94
N LEU A 132 7.55 -5.05 3.80
CA LEU A 132 7.76 -4.01 2.80
C LEU A 132 7.46 -2.61 3.34
N THR A 133 6.33 -2.45 4.04
CA THR A 133 5.89 -1.16 4.57
C THR A 133 6.79 -0.71 5.72
N GLY A 134 7.16 -1.61 6.63
CA GLY A 134 8.07 -1.33 7.74
C GLY A 134 9.45 -0.90 7.26
N GLY A 135 10.00 -1.59 6.26
CA GLY A 135 11.27 -1.21 5.65
C GLY A 135 11.21 0.13 4.92
N TRP A 136 10.09 0.40 4.24
CA TRP A 136 9.83 1.68 3.60
C TRP A 136 9.79 2.83 4.63
N TRP A 137 9.10 2.62 5.77
CA TRP A 137 9.09 3.59 6.86
C TRP A 137 10.49 3.88 7.42
N SER A 138 11.36 2.87 7.52
CA SER A 138 12.74 3.07 7.99
C SER A 138 13.56 3.99 7.07
N ILE A 139 13.32 3.94 5.76
CA ILE A 139 14.03 4.78 4.79
C ILE A 139 13.31 6.09 4.46
N CYS A 140 12.07 6.28 4.94
CA CYS A 140 11.22 7.40 4.50
C CYS A 140 11.82 8.77 4.88
N ILE A 141 12.50 8.85 6.03
CA ILE A 141 13.17 10.09 6.47
C ILE A 141 14.35 10.42 5.55
N ILE A 142 15.18 9.42 5.24
CA ILE A 142 16.32 9.57 4.31
C ILE A 142 15.79 9.98 2.94
N TRP A 143 14.73 9.31 2.47
CA TRP A 143 14.05 9.63 1.23
C TRP A 143 13.55 11.08 1.17
N TRP A 144 12.85 11.52 2.22
CA TRP A 144 12.34 12.88 2.32
C TRP A 144 13.47 13.91 2.26
N ILE A 145 14.58 13.69 2.98
CA ILE A 145 15.76 14.56 2.95
C ILE A 145 16.40 14.58 1.56
N VAL A 146 16.58 13.41 0.93
CA VAL A 146 17.19 13.30 -0.41
C VAL A 146 16.36 14.06 -1.44
N VAL A 147 15.04 13.91 -1.42
CA VAL A 147 14.14 14.61 -2.35
C VAL A 147 14.13 16.12 -2.07
N LEU A 148 14.18 16.55 -0.80
CA LEU A 148 14.25 17.96 -0.41
C LEU A 148 15.54 18.64 -0.92
N ILE A 149 16.69 17.94 -0.83
CA ILE A 149 18.00 18.44 -1.28
C ILE A 149 18.16 18.36 -2.80
N MET A 150 17.67 17.30 -3.43
CA MET A 150 17.90 17.05 -4.85
C MET A 150 16.82 17.66 -5.75
N GLY A 151 15.62 17.94 -5.24
CA GLY A 151 14.48 18.49 -6.03
C GLY A 151 13.95 17.54 -7.11
N ARG A 152 14.42 16.29 -7.13
CA ARG A 152 14.00 15.21 -8.02
C ARG A 152 14.03 13.89 -7.26
N SER A 153 13.17 12.95 -7.65
CA SER A 153 13.18 11.57 -7.15
C SER A 153 14.23 10.74 -7.88
N PRO A 154 15.30 10.24 -7.22
CA PRO A 154 16.22 9.27 -7.81
C PRO A 154 15.49 8.06 -8.41
N GLU A 155 15.93 7.62 -9.60
CA GLU A 155 15.31 6.53 -10.35
C GLU A 155 15.26 5.20 -9.55
N PRO A 156 16.32 4.78 -8.83
CA PRO A 156 16.28 3.58 -7.99
C PRO A 156 15.21 3.64 -6.89
N LEU A 157 15.08 4.80 -6.25
CA LEU A 157 14.14 5.03 -5.17
C LEU A 157 12.71 5.08 -5.70
N TRP A 158 12.47 5.79 -6.81
CA TRP A 158 11.15 5.84 -7.44
C TRP A 158 10.68 4.44 -7.86
N GLY A 159 11.55 3.63 -8.47
CA GLY A 159 11.25 2.26 -8.86
C GLY A 159 10.91 1.36 -7.67
N ALA A 160 11.72 1.38 -6.61
CA ALA A 160 11.49 0.59 -5.41
C ALA A 160 10.19 0.99 -4.69
N SER A 161 9.94 2.30 -4.55
CA SER A 161 8.72 2.85 -3.95
C SER A 161 7.47 2.46 -4.73
N THR A 162 7.55 2.52 -6.07
CA THR A 162 6.46 2.11 -6.96
C THR A 162 6.17 0.61 -6.82
N ALA A 163 7.21 -0.21 -6.64
CA ALA A 163 7.04 -1.64 -6.37
C ALA A 163 6.35 -1.91 -5.03
N VAL A 164 6.74 -1.18 -3.97
CA VAL A 164 6.08 -1.26 -2.64
C VAL A 164 4.62 -0.84 -2.74
N LEU A 165 4.35 0.33 -3.31
CA LEU A 165 2.99 0.86 -3.48
C LEU A 165 2.10 -0.08 -4.30
N ARG A 166 2.64 -0.66 -5.36
CA ARG A 166 1.93 -1.66 -6.17
C ARG A 166 1.57 -2.90 -5.36
N TYR A 167 2.50 -3.42 -4.57
CA TYR A 167 2.23 -4.58 -3.73
C TYR A 167 1.15 -4.25 -2.69
N GLU A 168 1.25 -3.08 -2.05
CA GLU A 168 0.28 -2.59 -1.08
C GLU A 168 -1.13 -2.46 -1.70
N PHE A 169 -1.24 -1.83 -2.89
CA PHE A 169 -2.49 -1.75 -3.64
C PHE A 169 -3.08 -3.14 -3.93
N ARG A 170 -2.25 -4.07 -4.41
CA ARG A 170 -2.71 -5.45 -4.69
C ARG A 170 -3.13 -6.19 -3.42
N TYR A 171 -2.44 -5.95 -2.31
CA TYR A 171 -2.78 -6.51 -1.01
C TYR A 171 -4.15 -6.00 -0.51
N TYR A 172 -4.39 -4.68 -0.54
CA TYR A 172 -5.68 -4.12 -0.15
C TYR A 172 -6.80 -4.54 -1.11
N ALA A 173 -6.55 -4.58 -2.43
CA ALA A 173 -7.52 -5.09 -3.41
C ALA A 173 -7.90 -6.55 -3.14
N TYR A 174 -6.94 -7.38 -2.72
CA TYR A 174 -7.19 -8.77 -2.38
C TYR A 174 -7.96 -8.88 -1.05
N THR A 175 -7.59 -8.10 -0.04
CA THR A 175 -8.24 -8.08 1.29
C THR A 175 -9.69 -7.62 1.20
N THR A 176 -9.95 -6.57 0.43
CA THR A 176 -11.29 -6.02 0.15
C THR A 176 -12.07 -6.79 -0.91
N MET A 177 -11.50 -7.89 -1.42
CA MET A 177 -12.11 -8.79 -2.43
C MET A 177 -12.40 -8.19 -3.80
N LEU A 178 -11.90 -6.99 -4.07
CA LEU A 178 -11.96 -6.36 -5.38
C LEU A 178 -11.24 -7.19 -6.45
N THR A 179 -10.30 -8.03 -6.07
CA THR A 179 -9.67 -9.01 -6.96
C THR A 179 -9.60 -10.39 -6.35
N SER A 180 -9.63 -11.44 -7.16
CA SER A 180 -9.30 -12.81 -6.76
C SER A 180 -7.81 -13.13 -6.92
N ALA A 181 -7.05 -12.29 -7.62
CA ALA A 181 -5.64 -12.52 -7.92
C ALA A 181 -4.77 -12.31 -6.68
N TYR A 182 -4.07 -13.36 -6.26
CA TYR A 182 -3.11 -13.30 -5.17
C TYR A 182 -1.97 -12.31 -5.51
N PRO A 183 -1.57 -11.41 -4.58
CA PRO A 183 -0.54 -10.42 -4.85
C PRO A 183 0.82 -11.10 -5.07
N LYS A 184 1.34 -10.97 -6.29
CA LYS A 184 2.66 -11.49 -6.72
C LYS A 184 3.43 -10.39 -7.45
N LYS A 185 4.67 -10.69 -7.86
CA LYS A 185 5.54 -9.83 -8.67
C LYS A 185 5.96 -8.52 -7.99
N ILE A 186 6.64 -8.65 -6.85
CA ILE A 186 7.21 -7.50 -6.12
C ILE A 186 8.37 -6.87 -6.93
N PHE A 187 9.17 -7.68 -7.62
CA PHE A 187 10.34 -7.24 -8.38
C PHE A 187 10.05 -6.72 -9.80
N GLY A 188 8.80 -6.35 -10.08
CA GLY A 188 8.38 -5.86 -11.39
C GLY A 188 7.83 -6.94 -12.32
N ASP A 189 7.55 -6.53 -13.55
CA ASP A 189 7.03 -7.37 -14.63
C ASP A 189 8.15 -7.70 -15.64
N ALA A 190 8.07 -8.87 -16.26
CA ALA A 190 8.92 -9.17 -17.41
C ALA A 190 8.52 -8.23 -18.55
N ALA A 191 9.50 -7.55 -19.16
CA ALA A 191 9.26 -6.76 -20.35
C ALA A 191 8.84 -7.71 -21.49
N ASP A 192 7.64 -7.53 -22.03
CA ASP A 192 7.22 -8.19 -23.26
C ASP A 192 7.74 -7.33 -24.44
N PRO A 193 8.68 -7.82 -25.26
CA PRO A 193 9.24 -7.06 -26.38
C PRO A 193 8.20 -6.63 -27.42
N ASN A 194 7.02 -7.28 -27.44
CA ASN A 194 5.99 -7.08 -28.43
C ASN A 194 4.86 -6.14 -27.98
N GLN A 195 4.90 -5.64 -26.73
CA GLN A 195 3.92 -4.68 -26.22
C GLN A 195 4.57 -3.33 -25.93
N ALA A 196 4.07 -2.29 -26.59
CA ALA A 196 4.43 -0.92 -26.24
C ALA A 196 4.00 -0.62 -24.79
N PRO A 197 4.88 0.01 -23.98
CA PRO A 197 4.55 0.32 -22.59
C PRO A 197 3.35 1.27 -22.54
N VAL A 198 2.31 0.87 -21.82
CA VAL A 198 1.07 1.66 -21.63
C VAL A 198 1.31 2.84 -20.69
N SER A 199 2.23 2.69 -19.73
CA SER A 199 2.60 3.71 -18.75
C SER A 199 4.01 3.45 -18.21
N ALA A 200 4.62 4.41 -17.49
CA ALA A 200 5.97 4.25 -16.94
C ALA A 200 6.06 3.12 -15.88
N SER A 201 4.95 2.75 -15.28
CA SER A 201 4.85 1.57 -14.42
C SER A 201 4.26 0.35 -15.12
N ARG A 202 3.91 0.37 -16.42
CA ARG A 202 3.23 -0.74 -17.09
C ARG A 202 3.89 -1.09 -18.45
N PRO A 203 4.75 -2.13 -18.50
CA PRO A 203 5.21 -3.00 -17.40
C PRO A 203 6.19 -2.30 -16.44
N LEU A 204 6.21 -2.68 -15.16
CA LEU A 204 7.18 -2.11 -14.21
C LEU A 204 8.50 -2.85 -14.35
N VAL A 205 9.48 -2.23 -15.01
CA VAL A 205 10.83 -2.78 -15.14
C VAL A 205 11.73 -2.09 -14.14
N LEU A 206 12.21 -2.82 -13.13
CA LEU A 206 13.11 -2.27 -12.11
C LEU A 206 14.55 -2.26 -12.60
N SER A 207 15.20 -1.08 -12.49
CA SER A 207 16.65 -0.95 -12.65
C SER A 207 17.41 -1.77 -11.60
N SER A 208 18.68 -2.07 -11.86
CA SER A 208 19.52 -2.83 -10.92
C SER A 208 19.60 -2.14 -9.55
N GLY A 209 19.71 -0.81 -9.54
CA GLY A 209 19.69 -0.01 -8.30
C GLY A 209 18.35 -0.12 -7.56
N ALA A 210 17.22 -0.05 -8.28
CA ALA A 210 15.90 -0.19 -7.67
C ALA A 210 15.71 -1.56 -7.01
N ARG A 211 16.23 -2.63 -7.61
CA ARG A 211 16.18 -3.98 -7.03
C ARG A 211 17.00 -4.09 -5.76
N VAL A 212 18.23 -3.58 -5.76
CA VAL A 212 19.10 -3.58 -4.56
C VAL A 212 18.43 -2.83 -3.43
N LEU A 213 17.89 -1.65 -3.70
CA LEU A 213 17.19 -0.86 -2.71
C LEU A 213 15.93 -1.56 -2.18
N LEU A 214 15.16 -2.22 -3.06
CA LEU A 214 14.01 -3.02 -2.65
C LEU A 214 14.42 -4.19 -1.72
N ILE A 215 15.57 -4.82 -1.96
CA ILE A 215 16.13 -5.83 -1.06
C ILE A 215 16.48 -5.20 0.29
N VAL A 216 17.11 -4.02 0.29
CA VAL A 216 17.42 -3.29 1.54
C VAL A 216 16.14 -2.98 2.33
N ILE A 217 15.08 -2.53 1.66
CA ILE A 217 13.75 -2.31 2.27
C ILE A 217 13.26 -3.60 2.93
N ILE A 218 13.30 -4.73 2.22
CA ILE A 218 12.85 -6.02 2.77
C ILE A 218 13.68 -6.42 4.00
N VAL A 219 15.00 -6.27 3.95
CA VAL A 219 15.89 -6.61 5.06
C VAL A 219 15.62 -5.73 6.29
N LEU A 220 15.53 -4.41 6.10
CA LEU A 220 15.22 -3.46 7.18
C LEU A 220 13.83 -3.73 7.77
N GLY A 221 12.85 -4.03 6.93
CA GLY A 221 11.50 -4.37 7.34
C GLY A 221 11.43 -5.66 8.16
N ALA A 222 12.13 -6.70 7.74
CA ALA A 222 12.21 -7.96 8.46
C ALA A 222 12.89 -7.78 9.83
N LEU A 223 13.97 -6.98 9.87
CA LEU A 223 14.65 -6.64 11.11
C LEU A 223 13.73 -5.86 12.05
N SER A 224 13.01 -4.87 11.54
CA SER A 224 12.03 -4.09 12.31
C SER A 224 10.91 -4.98 12.87
N ALA A 225 10.32 -5.86 12.03
CA ALA A 225 9.29 -6.80 12.46
C ALA A 225 9.79 -7.74 13.57
N LEU A 226 11.03 -8.22 13.47
CA LEU A 226 11.65 -9.04 14.51
C LEU A 226 11.82 -8.28 15.83
N THR A 227 12.32 -7.04 15.77
CA THR A 227 12.51 -6.22 16.99
C THR A 227 11.20 -5.91 17.71
N ASN A 228 10.14 -5.57 16.97
CA ASN A 228 8.81 -5.35 17.55
C ASN A 228 8.23 -6.63 18.16
N GLY A 229 8.39 -7.78 17.49
CA GLY A 229 7.93 -9.07 18.02
C GLY A 229 8.63 -9.45 19.34
N LEU A 230 9.93 -9.19 19.46
CA LEU A 230 10.70 -9.45 20.68
C LEU A 230 10.29 -8.53 21.85
N GLN A 231 9.96 -7.27 21.58
CA GLN A 231 9.52 -6.32 22.60
C GLN A 231 8.17 -6.72 23.20
N THR A 232 7.20 -7.10 22.36
CA THR A 232 5.88 -7.58 22.81
C THR A 232 6.01 -8.82 23.69
N GLY A 233 6.82 -9.81 23.28
CA GLY A 233 7.05 -11.02 24.09
C GLY A 233 7.79 -10.76 25.41
N ARG A 234 8.67 -9.76 25.46
CA ARG A 234 9.37 -9.35 26.69
C ARG A 234 8.43 -8.64 27.68
N GLN A 235 7.44 -7.89 27.17
CA GLN A 235 6.47 -7.17 27.99
C GLN A 235 5.48 -8.14 28.68
N ASP A 236 5.03 -9.17 27.97
CA ASP A 236 4.17 -10.24 28.52
C ASP A 236 4.89 -11.09 29.60
N SER A 237 6.22 -11.23 29.48
CA SER A 237 7.04 -11.97 30.45
C SER A 237 7.36 -11.17 31.72
N GLY A 238 7.30 -9.84 31.67
CA GLY A 238 7.68 -8.95 32.78
C GLY A 238 6.53 -8.50 33.70
N GLY A 239 5.28 -8.58 33.23
CA GLY A 239 4.10 -8.08 33.97
C GLY A 239 3.41 -9.10 34.88
N ASN A 240 3.75 -10.39 34.75
CA ASN A 240 2.95 -11.49 35.32
C ASN A 240 3.67 -12.26 36.44
N ASN A 241 4.48 -11.58 37.26
CA ASN A 241 5.08 -12.21 38.43
C ASN A 241 4.22 -11.92 39.68
N PRO A 242 3.30 -12.80 40.10
CA PRO A 242 2.45 -12.57 41.28
C PRO A 242 3.24 -12.42 42.59
N TYR A 243 4.53 -12.78 42.59
CA TYR A 243 5.40 -12.68 43.76
C TYR A 243 5.97 -11.28 44.04
N THR A 244 5.97 -10.35 43.07
CA THR A 244 6.46 -8.98 43.30
C THR A 244 5.42 -8.05 43.93
N ASN A 245 4.12 -8.35 43.82
CA ASN A 245 3.06 -7.52 44.40
C ASN A 245 2.69 -7.85 45.86
N ALA A 246 3.21 -8.96 46.41
CA ALA A 246 2.93 -9.37 47.79
C ALA A 246 3.84 -8.71 48.85
N ALA A 247 4.95 -8.09 48.44
CA ALA A 247 5.92 -7.46 49.35
C ALA A 247 5.68 -5.96 49.60
N ALA A 248 4.61 -5.38 49.04
CA ALA A 248 4.34 -3.94 49.06
C ALA A 248 2.96 -3.59 49.64
N ARG A 249 2.55 -4.26 50.72
CA ARG A 249 1.45 -3.78 51.58
C ARG A 249 1.99 -3.58 53.01
N PRO A 250 1.95 -2.35 53.54
CA PRO A 250 2.43 -2.05 54.89
C PRO A 250 1.55 -2.67 55.97
#